data_AF-A0A964XXR0-F1
#
_entry.id   AF-A0A964XXR0-F1
#
_cell.length_a   1.000
_cell.length_b   1.000
_cell.length_c   1.000
_cell.angle_alpha   90.00
_cell.angle_beta   90.00
_cell.angle_gamma   90.00
#
_symmetry.space_group_name_H-M   'P 1'
#
loop_
_entity.id
_entity.type
_entity.pdbx_description
1 polymer ?
#
loop_
_entity_poly.entity_id
_entity_poly.type
_entity_poly.pdbx_seq_one_letter_code
_entity_poly.pdbx_strand_id
1 'polypeptide(L)'
;MMSSSSPQLINDAPGRTPSRQSSHAALRGMLLFAAMECWRSRFVWLVLTLLACAMGVAQLMGSLAITEVMEMRTVFGATAMRWLLGLALMLYTINIITRDADTGFLLLLLSHPMSRAQYLVWRWLGLLMLCVMCALLTGLSLGLVSSFLWSLGGLTWLVSVLLEWWVMVTVALFFAIGLLRTIPAVMATLLFHGLSHALDALQTMVAHPIAMDPNELLPRVSRWAMALLSWLIPPLGRHGQTEWLLSPPAHGWELLATSLVWVLPTMLVFLTAALVDFHGHEL
;
A
#
# COMPACT_ATOMS: atom_id res chain seq x y z
N MET A 1 16.01 8.80 -75.72
CA MET A 1 16.11 10.13 -75.06
C MET A 1 15.38 9.99 -73.73
N MET A 2 16.00 9.97 -72.54
CA MET A 2 17.31 10.51 -72.09
C MET A 2 17.44 12.02 -72.36
N SER A 3 17.81 12.90 -71.43
CA SER A 3 18.09 12.82 -69.98
C SER A 3 18.11 14.25 -69.39
N SER A 4 18.00 14.54 -68.09
CA SER A 4 17.77 13.72 -66.87
C SER A 4 16.74 14.45 -65.95
N SER A 5 16.79 14.72 -64.63
CA SER A 5 17.70 14.49 -63.49
C SER A 5 16.96 14.70 -62.13
N SER A 6 17.61 14.33 -61.01
CA SER A 6 17.29 14.66 -59.60
C SER A 6 18.49 15.45 -58.99
N PRO A 7 18.53 15.92 -57.71
CA PRO A 7 17.58 15.75 -56.59
C PRO A 7 17.36 17.00 -55.66
N GLN A 8 16.63 16.78 -54.54
CA GLN A 8 16.71 17.43 -53.21
C GLN A 8 16.71 18.97 -53.02
N LEU A 9 15.76 19.44 -52.19
CA LEU A 9 15.94 20.31 -51.01
C LEU A 9 14.64 20.18 -50.19
N ILE A 10 14.65 19.46 -49.05
CA ILE A 10 14.82 20.02 -47.70
C ILE A 10 13.83 21.17 -47.41
N ASN A 11 12.83 20.87 -46.59
CA ASN A 11 12.23 21.84 -45.67
C ASN A 11 11.80 21.11 -44.41
N ASP A 12 12.78 20.74 -43.58
CA ASP A 12 12.57 20.13 -42.27
C ASP A 12 11.85 21.13 -41.36
N ALA A 13 10.55 20.91 -41.13
CA ALA A 13 9.78 21.72 -40.19
C ALA A 13 10.30 21.48 -38.76
N PRO A 14 10.98 22.45 -38.12
CA PRO A 14 11.76 22.17 -36.92
C PRO A 14 10.86 21.98 -35.70
N GLY A 15 11.09 20.89 -34.98
CA GLY A 15 10.83 20.78 -33.54
C GLY A 15 9.48 21.27 -33.04
N ARG A 16 8.39 20.55 -33.34
CA ARG A 16 7.21 20.55 -32.44
C ARG A 16 7.61 19.92 -31.10
N THR A 17 8.19 20.74 -30.22
CA THR A 17 8.39 20.37 -28.82
C THR A 17 7.03 20.00 -28.22
N PRO A 18 6.88 18.83 -27.57
CA PRO A 18 5.61 18.46 -26.96
C PRO A 18 5.31 19.44 -25.83
N SER A 19 4.35 20.34 -26.10
CA SER A 19 4.13 21.52 -25.27
C SER A 19 3.73 21.16 -23.84
N ARG A 20 4.07 22.07 -22.90
CA ARG A 20 3.98 21.97 -21.42
C ARG A 20 2.54 21.81 -20.85
N GLN A 21 1.57 21.48 -21.71
CA GLN A 21 0.14 21.37 -21.44
C GLN A 21 -0.27 20.08 -20.70
N SER A 22 0.59 19.06 -20.72
CA SER A 22 0.26 17.72 -20.21
C SER A 22 0.12 17.63 -18.68
N SER A 23 0.78 18.49 -17.90
CA SER A 23 0.80 18.38 -16.43
C SER A 23 -0.59 18.50 -15.79
N HIS A 24 -1.35 19.54 -16.13
CA HIS A 24 -2.71 19.74 -15.61
C HIS A 24 -3.72 18.74 -16.21
N ALA A 25 -3.53 18.31 -17.45
CA ALA A 25 -4.34 17.26 -18.05
C ALA A 25 -4.12 15.91 -17.33
N ALA A 26 -2.87 15.57 -17.02
CA ALA A 26 -2.49 14.35 -16.31
C ALA A 26 -2.89 14.37 -14.83
N LEU A 27 -2.77 15.52 -14.13
CA LEU A 27 -3.29 15.69 -12.76
C LEU A 27 -4.82 15.53 -12.69
N ARG A 28 -5.55 16.07 -13.67
CA ARG A 28 -7.00 15.84 -13.79
C ARG A 28 -7.29 14.37 -14.16
N GLY A 29 -6.43 13.76 -14.97
CA GLY A 29 -6.41 12.31 -15.22
C GLY A 29 -6.30 11.49 -13.92
N MET A 30 -5.29 11.73 -13.09
CA MET A 30 -5.10 11.06 -11.79
C MET A 30 -6.40 11.09 -10.96
N LEU A 31 -6.94 12.29 -10.74
CA LEU A 31 -8.10 12.50 -9.88
C LEU A 31 -9.37 11.87 -10.47
N LEU A 32 -9.60 12.00 -11.78
CA LEU A 32 -10.77 11.43 -12.43
C LEU A 32 -10.69 9.91 -12.53
N PHE A 33 -9.54 9.31 -12.87
CA PHE A 33 -9.39 7.85 -12.88
C PHE A 33 -9.55 7.26 -11.48
N ALA A 34 -8.91 7.86 -10.45
CA ALA A 34 -9.09 7.40 -9.07
C ALA A 34 -10.56 7.48 -8.63
N ALA A 35 -11.23 8.62 -8.84
CA ALA A 35 -12.64 8.78 -8.49
C ALA A 35 -13.57 7.83 -9.26
N MET A 36 -13.36 7.65 -10.57
CA MET A 36 -14.19 6.76 -11.39
C MET A 36 -14.02 5.29 -11.04
N GLU A 37 -12.80 4.82 -10.73
CA GLU A 37 -12.58 3.41 -10.36
C GLU A 37 -13.15 3.09 -8.96
N CYS A 38 -13.03 4.04 -8.02
CA CYS A 38 -13.68 3.96 -6.71
C CYS A 38 -15.21 3.91 -6.84
N TRP A 39 -15.80 4.83 -7.63
CA TRP A 39 -17.26 4.96 -7.75
C TRP A 39 -17.92 3.86 -8.58
N ARG A 40 -17.25 3.37 -9.63
CA ARG A 40 -17.78 2.34 -10.54
C ARG A 40 -17.71 0.93 -9.97
N SER A 41 -16.84 0.71 -8.97
CA SER A 41 -16.76 -0.58 -8.27
C SER A 41 -17.66 -0.58 -7.03
N ARG A 42 -18.25 -1.74 -6.69
CA ARG A 42 -19.01 -1.92 -5.44
C ARG A 42 -18.11 -1.90 -4.18
N PHE A 43 -16.85 -1.49 -4.32
CA PHE A 43 -15.85 -1.47 -3.26
C PHE A 43 -16.20 -0.48 -2.14
N VAL A 44 -16.81 0.67 -2.45
CA VAL A 44 -17.30 1.61 -1.42
C VAL A 44 -18.32 0.93 -0.50
N TRP A 45 -19.25 0.14 -1.05
CA TRP A 45 -20.20 -0.65 -0.26
C TRP A 45 -19.53 -1.77 0.55
N LEU A 46 -18.50 -2.41 -0.01
CA LEU A 46 -17.68 -3.38 0.72
C LEU A 46 -16.98 -2.73 1.92
N VAL A 47 -16.32 -1.59 1.72
CA VAL A 47 -15.64 -0.81 2.77
C VAL A 47 -16.61 -0.38 3.86
N LEU A 48 -17.78 0.18 3.51
CA LEU A 48 -18.81 0.54 4.48
C LEU A 48 -19.33 -0.67 5.28
N THR A 49 -19.50 -1.83 4.62
CA THR A 49 -19.92 -3.07 5.28
C THR A 49 -18.86 -3.60 6.23
N LEU A 50 -17.58 -3.56 5.84
CA LEU A 50 -16.46 -3.97 6.68
C LEU A 50 -16.24 -3.03 7.87
N LEU A 51 -16.39 -1.71 7.69
CA LEU A 51 -16.37 -0.73 8.77
C LEU A 51 -17.50 -0.97 9.77
N ALA A 52 -18.72 -1.22 9.29
CA ALA A 52 -19.87 -1.55 10.14
C ALA A 52 -19.66 -2.87 10.89
N CYS A 53 -19.09 -3.90 10.24
CA CYS A 53 -18.75 -5.18 10.87
C CYS A 53 -17.68 -5.01 11.97
N ALA A 54 -16.59 -4.29 11.68
CA ALA A 54 -15.55 -3.97 12.65
C ALA A 54 -16.09 -3.21 13.86
N MET A 55 -17.02 -2.27 13.63
CA MET A 55 -17.72 -1.56 14.72
C MET A 55 -18.66 -2.48 15.51
N GLY A 56 -19.35 -3.42 14.87
CA GLY A 56 -20.14 -4.45 15.56
C GLY A 56 -19.27 -5.30 16.50
N VAL A 57 -18.09 -5.74 16.03
CA VAL A 57 -17.12 -6.47 16.86
C VAL A 57 -16.59 -5.61 18.02
N ALA A 58 -16.27 -4.33 17.77
CA ALA A 58 -15.83 -3.40 18.80
C ALA A 58 -16.89 -3.18 19.90
N GLN A 59 -18.15 -2.98 19.51
CA GLN A 59 -19.29 -2.83 20.43
C GLN A 59 -19.51 -4.10 21.25
N LEU A 60 -19.42 -5.28 20.62
CA LEU A 60 -19.52 -6.59 21.29
C LEU A 60 -18.42 -6.77 22.33
N MET A 61 -17.14 -6.57 21.97
CA MET A 61 -16.02 -6.68 22.92
C MET A 61 -16.15 -5.67 24.06
N GLY A 62 -16.55 -4.43 23.75
CA GLY A 62 -16.88 -3.43 24.76
C GLY A 62 -18.00 -3.84 25.72
N SER A 63 -19.01 -4.58 25.25
CA SER A 63 -20.10 -5.09 26.13
C SER A 63 -19.67 -6.24 27.05
N LEU A 64 -18.52 -6.85 26.81
CA LEU A 64 -17.92 -7.89 27.66
C LEU A 64 -16.88 -7.35 28.65
N ALA A 65 -16.44 -6.10 28.48
CA ALA A 65 -15.52 -5.45 29.40
C ALA A 65 -16.25 -4.96 30.67
N ILE A 66 -15.70 -5.29 31.83
CA ILE A 66 -16.28 -4.93 33.15
C ILE A 66 -15.72 -3.61 33.67
N THR A 67 -14.47 -3.28 33.33
CA THR A 67 -13.77 -2.05 33.72
C THR A 67 -13.61 -1.10 32.52
N GLU A 68 -12.72 -1.44 31.58
CA GLU A 68 -12.28 -0.51 30.53
C GLU A 68 -13.08 -0.62 29.23
N VAL A 69 -14.39 -0.33 29.32
CA VAL A 69 -15.36 -0.43 28.21
C VAL A 69 -14.95 0.40 26.99
N MET A 70 -14.34 1.58 27.18
CA MET A 70 -13.90 2.44 26.06
C MET A 70 -12.60 1.94 25.42
N GLU A 71 -11.61 1.54 26.21
CA GLU A 71 -10.33 1.03 25.69
C GLU A 71 -10.51 -0.27 24.91
N MET A 72 -11.35 -1.18 25.43
CA MET A 72 -11.74 -2.41 24.74
C MET A 72 -12.38 -2.11 23.38
N ARG A 73 -13.19 -1.05 23.26
CA ARG A 73 -13.82 -0.64 21.99
C ARG A 73 -12.81 -0.07 21.01
N THR A 74 -11.92 0.83 21.45
CA THR A 74 -10.94 1.46 20.57
C THR A 74 -9.92 0.44 20.06
N VAL A 75 -9.35 -0.38 20.94
CA VAL A 75 -8.32 -1.37 20.57
C VAL A 75 -8.88 -2.42 19.59
N PHE A 76 -10.02 -3.04 19.90
CA PHE A 76 -10.58 -4.07 19.02
C PHE A 76 -11.14 -3.49 17.72
N GLY A 77 -11.77 -2.30 17.75
CA GLY A 77 -12.25 -1.62 16.54
C GLY A 77 -11.12 -1.21 15.61
N ALA A 78 -10.07 -0.57 16.14
CA ALA A 78 -8.88 -0.20 15.40
C ALA A 78 -8.18 -1.42 14.77
N THR A 79 -8.00 -2.49 15.55
CA THR A 79 -7.39 -3.74 15.07
C THR A 79 -8.22 -4.38 13.96
N ALA A 80 -9.54 -4.51 14.16
CA ALA A 80 -10.43 -5.10 13.16
C ALA A 80 -10.44 -4.29 11.86
N MET A 81 -10.47 -2.95 11.93
CA MET A 81 -10.42 -2.10 10.75
C MET A 81 -9.08 -2.21 10.01
N ARG A 82 -7.95 -2.21 10.73
CA ARG A 82 -6.60 -2.34 10.15
C ARG A 82 -6.48 -3.60 9.28
N TRP A 83 -6.89 -4.75 9.82
CA TRP A 83 -6.85 -6.04 9.14
C TRP A 83 -7.89 -6.18 8.03
N LEU A 84 -9.17 -5.89 8.30
CA LEU A 84 -10.25 -6.13 7.32
C LEU A 84 -10.10 -5.25 6.07
N LEU A 85 -9.70 -3.99 6.23
CA LEU A 85 -9.53 -3.08 5.10
C LEU A 85 -8.19 -3.30 4.38
N GLY A 86 -7.11 -3.63 5.09
CA GLY A 86 -5.84 -4.04 4.47
C GLY A 86 -6.02 -5.27 3.58
N LEU A 87 -6.74 -6.28 4.07
CA LEU A 87 -7.12 -7.46 3.28
C LEU A 87 -8.00 -7.10 2.08
N ALA A 88 -9.02 -6.27 2.27
CA ALA A 88 -9.91 -5.86 1.18
C ALA A 88 -9.18 -5.07 0.08
N LEU A 89 -8.29 -4.15 0.45
CA LEU A 89 -7.44 -3.37 -0.47
C LEU A 89 -6.48 -4.28 -1.24
N MET A 90 -5.85 -5.26 -0.59
CA MET A 90 -5.02 -6.28 -1.24
C MET A 90 -5.82 -7.09 -2.27
N LEU A 91 -6.95 -7.67 -1.87
CA LEU A 91 -7.79 -8.50 -2.74
C LEU A 91 -8.35 -7.71 -3.93
N TYR A 92 -8.76 -6.46 -3.71
CA TYR A 92 -9.22 -5.55 -4.77
C TYR A 92 -8.09 -5.20 -5.76
N THR A 93 -6.90 -4.89 -5.25
CA THR A 93 -5.71 -4.59 -6.07
C THR A 93 -5.34 -5.76 -6.98
N ILE A 94 -5.40 -6.99 -6.47
CA ILE A 94 -5.12 -8.18 -7.30
C ILE A 94 -6.24 -8.38 -8.32
N ASN A 95 -7.51 -8.29 -7.91
CA ASN A 95 -8.67 -8.54 -8.77
C ASN A 95 -8.76 -7.56 -9.95
N ILE A 96 -8.47 -6.26 -9.77
CA ILE A 96 -8.51 -5.30 -10.87
C ILE A 96 -7.41 -5.57 -11.90
N ILE A 97 -6.19 -5.90 -11.46
CA ILE A 97 -5.06 -6.17 -12.35
C ILE A 97 -5.26 -7.46 -13.15
N THR A 98 -5.67 -8.55 -12.49
CA THR A 98 -5.89 -9.82 -13.20
C THR A 98 -7.08 -9.73 -14.15
N ARG A 99 -8.14 -9.00 -13.78
CA ARG A 99 -9.26 -8.71 -14.68
C ARG A 99 -8.87 -7.83 -15.88
N ASP A 100 -8.01 -6.82 -15.70
CA ASP A 100 -7.53 -5.99 -16.81
C ASP A 100 -6.67 -6.79 -17.81
N ALA A 101 -6.00 -7.85 -17.34
CA ALA A 101 -5.32 -8.84 -18.18
C ALA A 101 -6.33 -9.81 -18.86
N ASP A 102 -7.20 -10.48 -18.09
CA ASP A 102 -8.21 -11.43 -18.58
C ASP A 102 -9.14 -10.83 -19.65
N THR A 103 -9.47 -9.54 -19.54
CA THR A 103 -10.35 -8.84 -20.49
C THR A 103 -9.64 -8.32 -21.74
N GLY A 104 -8.33 -8.48 -21.87
CA GLY A 104 -7.55 -7.93 -22.98
C GLY A 104 -7.49 -6.40 -23.02
N PHE A 105 -7.97 -5.71 -21.97
CA PHE A 105 -7.94 -4.25 -21.87
C PHE A 105 -6.51 -3.71 -21.97
N LEU A 106 -5.53 -4.47 -21.45
CA LEU A 106 -4.11 -4.20 -21.57
C LEU A 106 -3.62 -4.10 -23.02
N LEU A 107 -4.12 -4.96 -23.92
CA LEU A 107 -3.78 -4.97 -25.35
C LEU A 107 -4.43 -3.79 -26.08
N LEU A 108 -5.67 -3.44 -25.72
CA LEU A 108 -6.32 -2.22 -26.21
C LEU A 108 -5.58 -0.96 -25.77
N LEU A 109 -5.05 -0.93 -24.54
CA LEU A 109 -4.27 0.21 -24.05
C LEU A 109 -2.94 0.37 -24.80
N LEU A 110 -2.30 -0.74 -25.19
CA LEU A 110 -1.09 -0.76 -26.03
C LEU A 110 -1.33 -0.27 -27.47
N SER A 111 -2.58 -0.25 -27.95
CA SER A 111 -2.92 0.35 -29.26
C SER A 111 -2.95 1.89 -29.24
N HIS A 112 -2.96 2.49 -28.04
CA HIS A 112 -2.88 3.93 -27.83
C HIS A 112 -1.43 4.34 -27.50
N PRO A 113 -0.96 5.55 -27.86
CA PRO A 113 0.41 6.00 -27.54
C PRO A 113 0.58 6.38 -26.05
N MET A 114 0.43 5.40 -25.16
CA MET A 114 0.60 5.50 -23.71
C MET A 114 1.62 4.45 -23.26
N SER A 115 2.68 4.85 -22.56
CA SER A 115 3.78 3.91 -22.27
C SER A 115 3.42 2.92 -21.15
N ARG A 116 3.98 1.69 -21.23
CA ARG A 116 3.83 0.65 -20.20
C ARG A 116 4.11 1.19 -18.79
N ALA A 117 5.20 1.95 -18.63
CA ALA A 117 5.58 2.57 -17.36
C ALA A 117 4.60 3.68 -16.90
N GLN A 118 4.05 4.47 -17.82
CA GLN A 118 3.02 5.46 -17.47
C GLN A 118 1.78 4.78 -16.89
N TYR A 119 1.23 3.77 -17.60
CA TYR A 119 0.04 3.03 -17.12
C TYR A 119 0.22 2.54 -15.69
N LEU A 120 1.34 1.87 -15.40
CA LEU A 120 1.61 1.33 -14.06
C LEU A 120 1.69 2.41 -12.98
N VAL A 121 2.36 3.54 -13.25
CA VAL A 121 2.47 4.66 -12.30
C VAL A 121 1.10 5.31 -12.01
N TRP A 122 0.26 5.53 -13.02
CA TRP A 122 -1.10 6.06 -12.79
C TRP A 122 -1.98 5.06 -12.03
N ARG A 123 -1.91 3.76 -12.37
CA ARG A 123 -2.67 2.69 -11.71
C ARG A 123 -2.27 2.54 -10.24
N TRP A 124 -0.96 2.52 -9.94
CA TRP A 124 -0.42 2.52 -8.58
C TRP A 124 -0.90 3.74 -7.78
N LEU A 125 -0.76 4.96 -8.32
CA LEU A 125 -1.17 6.17 -7.62
C LEU A 125 -2.68 6.23 -7.36
N GLY A 126 -3.51 5.71 -8.27
CA GLY A 126 -4.95 5.57 -8.05
C GLY A 126 -5.28 4.63 -6.89
N LEU A 127 -4.52 3.55 -6.72
CA LEU A 127 -4.65 2.64 -5.58
C LEU A 127 -4.15 3.27 -4.27
N LEU A 128 -3.08 4.09 -4.30
CA LEU A 128 -2.66 4.86 -3.11
C LEU A 128 -3.72 5.87 -2.66
N MET A 129 -4.40 6.54 -3.61
CA MET A 129 -5.53 7.43 -3.32
C MET A 129 -6.73 6.68 -2.72
N LEU A 130 -7.00 5.45 -3.17
CA LEU A 130 -8.01 4.58 -2.56
C LEU A 130 -7.65 4.23 -1.10
N CYS A 131 -6.37 3.95 -0.80
CA CYS A 131 -5.92 3.76 0.59
C CYS A 131 -6.12 5.02 1.45
N VAL A 132 -5.88 6.22 0.92
CA VAL A 132 -6.15 7.49 1.62
C VAL A 132 -7.66 7.64 1.91
N MET A 133 -8.53 7.34 0.94
CA MET A 133 -9.98 7.35 1.15
C MET A 133 -10.40 6.38 2.26
N CYS A 134 -9.90 5.14 2.23
CA CYS A 134 -10.16 4.16 3.29
C CYS A 134 -9.66 4.64 4.66
N ALA A 135 -8.48 5.25 4.73
CA ALA A 135 -7.90 5.73 6.00
C ALA A 135 -8.73 6.88 6.59
N LEU A 136 -9.20 7.82 5.76
CA LEU A 136 -10.11 8.88 6.20
C LEU A 136 -11.44 8.32 6.71
N LEU A 137 -11.99 7.28 6.06
CA LEU A 137 -13.21 6.60 6.52
C LEU A 137 -13.00 5.83 7.83
N THR A 138 -11.85 5.18 8.03
CA THR A 138 -11.47 4.53 9.30
C THR A 138 -11.31 5.55 10.42
N GLY A 139 -10.60 6.65 10.16
CA GLY A 139 -10.43 7.74 11.12
C GLY A 139 -11.75 8.36 11.55
N LEU A 140 -12.63 8.66 10.59
CA LEU A 140 -13.99 9.14 10.87
C LEU A 140 -14.80 8.12 11.68
N SER A 141 -14.79 6.85 11.29
CA SER A 141 -15.57 5.79 11.96
C SER A 141 -15.13 5.56 13.40
N LEU A 142 -13.82 5.53 13.66
CA LEU A 142 -13.26 5.39 15.00
C LEU A 142 -13.46 6.67 15.83
N GLY A 143 -13.41 7.85 15.20
CA GLY A 143 -13.73 9.14 15.79
C GLY A 143 -15.16 9.25 16.33
N LEU A 144 -16.13 8.67 15.63
CA LEU A 144 -17.54 8.63 16.08
C LEU A 144 -17.75 7.74 17.32
N VAL A 145 -16.80 6.86 17.65
CA VAL A 145 -16.85 6.00 18.85
C VAL A 145 -15.93 6.51 19.97
N SER A 146 -14.85 7.20 19.65
CA SER A 146 -13.96 7.79 20.64
C SER A 146 -13.31 9.09 20.15
N SER A 147 -13.50 10.15 20.94
CA SER A 147 -12.81 11.44 20.79
C SER A 147 -11.28 11.33 20.86
N PHE A 148 -10.73 10.19 21.31
CA PHE A 148 -9.28 9.97 21.37
C PHE A 148 -8.59 10.13 20.00
N LEU A 149 -9.29 9.90 18.88
CA LEU A 149 -8.66 10.03 17.56
C LEU A 149 -8.24 11.48 17.22
N TRP A 150 -8.76 12.48 17.93
CA TRP A 150 -8.37 13.89 17.81
C TRP A 150 -7.09 14.21 18.62
N SER A 151 -6.54 13.24 19.35
CA SER A 151 -5.21 13.32 19.97
C SER A 151 -4.09 13.09 18.95
N LEU A 152 -2.88 13.49 19.32
CA LEU A 152 -1.67 13.19 18.54
C LEU A 152 -1.48 11.68 18.33
N GLY A 153 -1.78 10.83 19.33
CA GLY A 153 -1.66 9.37 19.20
C GLY A 153 -2.66 8.76 18.21
N GLY A 154 -3.87 9.31 18.13
CA GLY A 154 -4.86 8.93 17.12
C GLY A 154 -4.40 9.25 15.69
N LEU A 155 -3.80 10.43 15.51
CA LEU A 155 -3.28 10.85 14.21
C LEU A 155 -2.02 10.05 13.80
N THR A 156 -1.08 9.79 14.72
CA THR A 156 0.10 8.95 14.38
C THR A 156 -0.31 7.51 14.04
N TRP A 157 -1.25 6.92 14.79
CA TRP A 157 -1.82 5.61 14.48
C TRP A 157 -2.41 5.57 13.06
N LEU A 158 -3.24 6.56 12.70
CA LEU A 158 -3.92 6.61 11.41
C LEU A 158 -2.94 6.74 10.23
N VAL A 159 -1.88 7.54 10.39
CA VAL A 159 -0.83 7.68 9.36
C VAL A 159 0.00 6.39 9.25
N SER A 160 0.34 5.73 10.35
CA SER A 160 1.04 4.44 10.29
C SER A 160 0.21 3.34 9.60
N VAL A 161 -1.11 3.29 9.80
CA VAL A 161 -2.01 2.36 9.10
C VAL A 161 -2.09 2.68 7.60
N LEU A 162 -2.18 3.96 7.23
CA LEU A 162 -2.12 4.37 5.82
C LEU A 162 -0.81 3.93 5.15
N LEU A 163 0.32 4.12 5.82
CA LEU A 163 1.64 3.71 5.34
C LEU A 163 1.77 2.18 5.21
N GLU A 164 1.17 1.40 6.12
CA GLU A 164 1.09 -0.05 6.02
C GLU A 164 0.30 -0.48 4.78
N TRP A 165 -0.91 0.03 4.60
CA TRP A 165 -1.75 -0.30 3.44
C TRP A 165 -1.12 0.11 2.10
N TRP A 166 -0.40 1.23 2.07
CA TRP A 166 0.41 1.66 0.91
C TRP A 166 1.48 0.62 0.52
N VAL A 167 2.19 0.03 1.49
CA VAL A 167 3.13 -1.06 1.21
C VAL A 167 2.38 -2.32 0.76
N MET A 168 1.34 -2.74 1.49
CA MET A 168 0.55 -3.94 1.16
C MET A 168 0.01 -3.90 -0.28
N VAL A 169 -0.54 -2.75 -0.70
CA VAL A 169 -1.06 -2.53 -2.06
C VAL A 169 0.06 -2.52 -3.11
N THR A 170 1.24 -1.98 -2.79
CA THR A 170 2.38 -1.99 -3.74
C THR A 170 2.92 -3.41 -3.95
N VAL A 171 2.96 -4.23 -2.90
CA VAL A 171 3.36 -5.65 -2.99
C VAL A 171 2.28 -6.49 -3.68
N ALA A 172 1.00 -6.24 -3.39
CA ALA A 172 -0.13 -6.88 -4.08
C ALA A 172 -0.12 -6.59 -5.60
N LEU A 173 0.18 -5.35 -5.98
CA LEU A 173 0.34 -4.94 -7.37
C LEU A 173 1.48 -5.67 -8.07
N PHE A 174 2.64 -5.81 -7.42
CA PHE A 174 3.78 -6.58 -7.94
C PHE A 174 3.39 -8.04 -8.22
N PHE A 175 2.85 -8.76 -7.23
CA PHE A 175 2.46 -10.16 -7.42
C PHE A 175 1.32 -10.35 -8.42
N ALA A 176 0.37 -9.40 -8.51
CA ALA A 176 -0.71 -9.47 -9.49
C ALA A 176 -0.20 -9.31 -10.95
N ILE A 177 0.84 -8.50 -11.15
CA ILE A 177 1.46 -8.28 -12.47
C ILE A 177 2.30 -9.48 -12.90
N GLY A 178 3.19 -9.98 -12.06
CA GLY A 178 4.09 -11.08 -12.45
C GLY A 178 3.41 -12.45 -12.58
N LEU A 179 2.33 -12.69 -11.84
CA LEU A 179 1.62 -13.98 -11.88
C LEU A 179 0.41 -13.99 -12.82
N LEU A 180 -0.14 -12.81 -13.18
CA LEU A 180 -1.33 -12.60 -14.01
C LEU A 180 -2.55 -13.48 -13.66
N ARG A 181 -2.60 -14.02 -12.44
CA ARG A 181 -3.59 -15.01 -11.99
C ARG A 181 -3.97 -14.75 -10.54
N THR A 182 -5.27 -14.61 -10.28
CA THR A 182 -5.80 -14.15 -8.99
C THR A 182 -5.37 -15.04 -7.82
N ILE A 183 -5.51 -16.37 -7.95
CA ILE A 183 -5.22 -17.31 -6.84
C ILE A 183 -3.75 -17.27 -6.39
N PRO A 184 -2.73 -17.49 -7.26
CA PRO A 184 -1.34 -17.46 -6.82
C PRO A 184 -0.90 -16.07 -6.35
N ALA A 185 -1.40 -14.98 -6.95
CA ALA A 185 -1.10 -13.62 -6.48
C ALA A 185 -1.64 -13.33 -5.07
N VAL A 186 -2.87 -13.79 -4.77
CA VAL A 186 -3.43 -13.71 -3.40
C VAL A 186 -2.57 -14.52 -2.43
N MET A 187 -2.20 -15.76 -2.78
CA MET A 187 -1.38 -16.60 -1.89
C MET A 187 0.01 -16.00 -1.66
N ALA A 188 0.71 -15.56 -2.70
CA ALA A 188 2.03 -14.94 -2.57
C ALA A 188 2.01 -13.69 -1.69
N THR A 189 1.00 -12.82 -1.86
CA THR A 189 0.87 -11.60 -1.06
C THR A 189 0.50 -11.89 0.40
N LEU A 190 -0.36 -12.90 0.66
CA LEU A 190 -0.68 -13.34 2.01
C LEU A 190 0.52 -13.98 2.72
N LEU A 191 1.31 -14.81 2.03
CA LEU A 191 2.54 -15.37 2.58
C LEU A 191 3.55 -14.26 2.92
N PHE A 192 3.76 -13.29 2.04
CA PHE A 192 4.64 -12.14 2.30
C PHE A 192 4.17 -11.33 3.53
N HIS A 193 2.88 -11.00 3.59
CA HIS A 193 2.31 -10.23 4.70
C HIS A 193 2.42 -10.98 6.04
N GLY A 194 2.06 -12.27 6.07
CA GLY A 194 2.23 -13.12 7.24
C GLY A 194 3.68 -13.24 7.70
N LEU A 195 4.61 -13.41 6.76
CA LEU A 195 6.05 -13.44 7.04
C LEU A 195 6.55 -12.09 7.61
N SER A 196 6.11 -10.95 7.07
CA SER A 196 6.50 -9.63 7.57
C SER A 196 6.07 -9.38 9.03
N HIS A 197 4.90 -9.86 9.43
CA HIS A 197 4.46 -9.80 10.83
C HIS A 197 5.18 -10.81 11.73
N ALA A 198 5.47 -12.02 11.25
CA ALA A 198 6.24 -13.00 12.00
C ALA A 198 7.68 -12.52 12.27
N LEU A 199 8.32 -11.85 11.31
CA LEU A 199 9.65 -11.29 11.46
C LEU A 199 9.71 -10.06 12.36
N ASP A 200 8.64 -9.26 12.42
CA ASP A 200 8.52 -8.16 13.38
C ASP A 200 8.38 -8.68 14.83
N ALA A 201 7.53 -9.70 15.03
CA ALA A 201 7.40 -10.38 16.33
C ALA A 201 8.74 -10.96 16.80
N LEU A 202 9.48 -11.66 15.92
CA LEU A 202 10.82 -12.17 16.24
C LEU A 202 11.83 -11.05 16.53
N GLN A 203 11.76 -9.90 15.84
CA GLN A 203 12.60 -8.75 16.13
C GLN A 203 12.30 -8.15 17.51
N THR A 204 11.03 -8.03 17.92
CA THR A 204 10.68 -7.53 19.27
C THR A 204 11.19 -8.46 20.38
N MET A 205 11.14 -9.78 20.17
CA MET A 205 11.68 -10.77 21.11
C MET A 205 13.21 -10.69 21.23
N VAL A 206 13.92 -10.44 20.12
CA VAL A 206 15.38 -10.26 20.11
C VAL A 206 15.82 -8.88 20.63
N ALA A 207 14.96 -7.86 20.55
CA ALA A 207 15.21 -6.53 21.12
C ALA A 207 15.10 -6.51 22.65
N HIS A 208 14.29 -7.39 23.24
CA HIS A 208 14.08 -7.49 24.70
C HIS A 208 14.44 -8.90 25.23
N PRO A 209 15.73 -9.30 25.20
CA PRO A 209 16.17 -10.59 25.71
C PRO A 209 16.01 -10.65 27.24
N ILE A 210 15.02 -11.42 27.72
CA ILE A 210 14.61 -11.45 29.13
C ILE A 210 15.67 -12.08 30.06
N ALA A 211 16.53 -12.95 29.53
CA ALA A 211 17.65 -13.55 30.28
C ALA A 211 18.77 -14.08 29.35
N MET A 212 19.68 -13.22 28.88
CA MET A 212 20.92 -13.63 28.20
C MET A 212 22.10 -12.72 28.56
N ASP A 213 23.28 -13.32 28.71
CA ASP A 213 24.51 -12.67 29.15
C ASP A 213 25.14 -11.83 28.01
N PRO A 214 25.54 -10.55 28.20
CA PRO A 214 25.94 -9.67 27.09
C PRO A 214 27.17 -10.10 26.27
N ASN A 215 27.94 -11.09 26.76
CA ASN A 215 29.27 -11.44 26.25
C ASN A 215 29.28 -12.67 25.32
N GLU A 216 28.14 -13.32 25.07
CA GLU A 216 28.08 -14.45 24.15
C GLU A 216 28.18 -14.04 22.66
N LEU A 217 28.73 -14.94 21.84
CA LEU A 217 28.82 -14.74 20.39
C LEU A 217 27.47 -14.98 19.67
N LEU A 218 26.61 -15.84 20.21
CA LEU A 218 25.34 -16.23 19.60
C LEU A 218 24.34 -15.06 19.49
N PRO A 219 24.14 -14.21 20.52
CA PRO A 219 23.38 -12.97 20.42
C PRO A 219 23.97 -11.92 19.47
N ARG A 220 25.21 -12.07 19.01
CA ARG A 220 25.88 -11.14 18.09
C ARG A 220 25.63 -11.52 16.64
N VAL A 221 25.71 -12.81 16.32
CA VAL A 221 25.38 -13.36 14.99
C VAL A 221 23.89 -13.25 14.69
N SER A 222 23.02 -13.56 15.66
CA SER A 222 21.57 -13.48 15.48
C SER A 222 21.10 -12.05 15.16
N ARG A 223 21.61 -11.03 15.87
CA ARG A 223 21.34 -9.61 15.56
C ARG A 223 21.81 -9.22 14.16
N TRP A 224 22.95 -9.73 13.69
CA TRP A 224 23.45 -9.40 12.35
C TRP A 224 22.63 -10.06 11.23
N ALA A 225 22.21 -11.32 11.43
CA ALA A 225 21.28 -12.00 10.54
C ALA A 225 19.91 -11.29 10.50
N MET A 226 19.38 -10.86 11.65
CA MET A 226 18.10 -10.13 11.72
C MET A 226 18.20 -8.72 11.11
N ALA A 227 19.37 -8.07 11.16
CA ALA A 227 19.62 -6.79 10.48
C ALA A 227 19.65 -6.94 8.95
N LEU A 228 20.25 -8.00 8.42
CA LEU A 228 20.14 -8.33 6.98
C LEU A 228 18.70 -8.66 6.57
N LEU A 229 17.97 -9.39 7.41
CA LEU A 229 16.61 -9.84 7.10
C LEU A 229 15.58 -8.70 7.16
N SER A 230 15.73 -7.76 8.09
CA SER A 230 14.92 -6.52 8.16
C SER A 230 15.25 -5.51 7.06
N TRP A 231 16.46 -5.58 6.48
CA TRP A 231 16.78 -4.82 5.26
C TRP A 231 16.07 -5.38 4.01
N LEU A 232 15.78 -6.69 4.00
CA LEU A 232 15.08 -7.36 2.89
C LEU A 232 13.54 -7.34 3.05
N ILE A 233 13.03 -7.42 4.28
CA ILE A 233 11.59 -7.43 4.59
C ILE A 233 11.31 -6.35 5.64
N PRO A 234 10.57 -5.27 5.31
CA PRO A 234 10.33 -4.17 6.24
C PRO A 234 9.46 -4.62 7.44
N PRO A 235 9.73 -4.11 8.66
CA PRO A 235 8.97 -4.45 9.87
C PRO A 235 7.59 -3.78 9.90
N LEU A 236 6.65 -4.30 9.11
CA LEU A 236 5.28 -3.77 9.01
C LEU A 236 4.47 -3.93 10.31
N GLY A 237 4.81 -4.90 11.17
CA GLY A 237 4.12 -5.10 12.46
C GLY A 237 4.27 -3.96 13.45
N ARG A 238 5.33 -3.14 13.31
CA ARG A 238 5.55 -1.93 14.12
C ARG A 238 4.60 -0.78 13.77
N HIS A 239 3.81 -0.89 12.70
CA HIS A 239 2.83 0.12 12.29
C HIS A 239 1.44 -0.16 12.87
N GLY A 240 0.71 0.91 13.22
CA GLY A 240 -0.68 0.79 13.69
C GLY A 240 -0.82 0.11 15.06
N GLN A 241 0.21 0.20 15.91
CA GLN A 241 0.17 -0.28 17.30
C GLN A 241 -0.99 0.38 18.07
N THR A 242 -1.94 -0.42 18.53
CA THR A 242 -3.15 0.07 19.22
C THR A 242 -2.87 0.58 20.63
N GLU A 243 -1.69 0.29 21.20
CA GLU A 243 -1.20 0.91 22.43
C GLU A 243 -1.11 2.45 22.31
N TRP A 244 -0.81 2.98 21.11
CA TRP A 244 -0.76 4.42 20.85
C TRP A 244 -2.15 5.09 20.88
N LEU A 245 -3.22 4.29 20.84
CA LEU A 245 -4.62 4.73 21.04
C LEU A 245 -5.05 4.74 22.52
N LEU A 246 -4.16 4.37 23.44
CA LEU A 246 -4.36 4.43 24.89
C LEU A 246 -3.33 5.35 25.54
N SER A 247 -2.03 5.14 25.24
CA SER A 247 -0.91 5.97 25.69
C SER A 247 -0.18 6.59 24.48
N PRO A 248 -0.37 7.89 24.20
CA PRO A 248 0.31 8.54 23.08
C PRO A 248 1.85 8.47 23.24
N PRO A 249 2.59 8.01 22.21
CA PRO A 249 4.05 7.91 22.31
C PRO A 249 4.69 9.29 22.39
N ALA A 250 5.53 9.51 23.40
CA ALA A 250 6.19 10.79 23.68
C ALA A 250 6.98 11.37 22.48
N HIS A 251 7.48 10.50 21.59
CA HIS A 251 8.21 10.85 20.37
C HIS A 251 7.49 10.33 19.11
N GLY A 252 6.16 10.48 19.04
CA GLY A 252 5.34 9.99 17.92
C GLY A 252 5.76 10.49 16.52
N TRP A 253 6.44 11.63 16.43
CA TRP A 253 7.00 12.18 15.20
C TRP A 253 8.31 11.49 14.76
N GLU A 254 9.15 11.02 15.70
CA GLU A 254 10.35 10.22 15.40
C GLU A 254 9.97 8.83 14.88
N LEU A 255 8.92 8.23 15.49
CA LEU A 255 8.34 6.97 15.03
C LEU A 255 7.84 7.10 13.58
N LEU A 256 7.08 8.15 13.26
CA LEU A 256 6.63 8.41 11.89
C LEU A 256 7.78 8.66 10.90
N ALA A 257 8.81 9.43 11.29
CA ALA A 257 9.99 9.64 10.45
C ALA A 257 10.72 8.31 10.16
N THR A 258 10.86 7.46 11.18
CA THR A 258 11.46 6.12 11.05
C THR A 258 10.62 5.22 10.13
N SER A 259 9.29 5.19 10.30
CA SER A 259 8.38 4.48 9.39
C SER A 259 8.52 4.93 7.93
N LEU A 260 8.65 6.25 7.69
CA LEU A 260 8.77 6.80 6.34
C LEU A 260 10.07 6.35 5.63
N VAL A 261 11.17 6.24 6.40
CA VAL A 261 12.48 5.77 5.92
C VAL A 261 12.44 4.31 5.45
N TRP A 262 11.57 3.46 6.00
CA TRP A 262 11.38 2.09 5.54
C TRP A 262 10.37 1.98 4.38
N VAL A 263 9.27 2.71 4.45
CA VAL A 263 8.17 2.62 3.47
C VAL A 263 8.60 3.08 2.08
N LEU A 264 9.31 4.22 1.97
CA LEU A 264 9.65 4.80 0.67
C LEU A 264 10.61 3.92 -0.15
N PRO A 265 11.71 3.35 0.41
CA PRO A 265 12.54 2.39 -0.31
C PRO A 265 11.80 1.11 -0.69
N THR A 266 10.98 0.54 0.21
CA THR A 266 10.18 -0.66 -0.12
C THR A 266 9.25 -0.40 -1.30
N MET A 267 8.47 0.69 -1.26
CA MET A 267 7.56 1.03 -2.36
C MET A 267 8.31 1.26 -3.68
N LEU A 268 9.48 1.92 -3.63
CA LEU A 268 10.31 2.13 -4.81
C LEU A 268 10.85 0.80 -5.37
N VAL A 269 11.38 -0.10 -4.53
CA VAL A 269 11.91 -1.40 -4.95
C VAL A 269 10.82 -2.25 -5.60
N PHE A 270 9.65 -2.43 -4.96
CA PHE A 270 8.56 -3.21 -5.54
C PHE A 270 7.97 -2.56 -6.81
N LEU A 271 7.92 -1.23 -6.90
CA LEU A 271 7.49 -0.54 -8.14
C LEU A 271 8.51 -0.72 -9.27
N THR A 272 9.81 -0.66 -8.99
CA THR A 272 10.86 -0.94 -10.00
C THR A 272 10.89 -2.40 -10.42
N ALA A 273 10.68 -3.34 -9.50
CA ALA A 273 10.54 -4.76 -9.82
C ALA A 273 9.32 -5.00 -10.71
N ALA A 274 8.15 -4.46 -10.37
CA ALA A 274 6.94 -4.54 -11.19
C ALA A 274 7.11 -3.88 -12.57
N LEU A 275 7.88 -2.79 -12.67
CA LEU A 275 8.23 -2.19 -13.95
C LEU A 275 9.13 -3.10 -14.80
N VAL A 276 10.18 -3.70 -14.24
CA VAL A 276 11.08 -4.61 -14.97
C VAL A 276 10.32 -5.84 -15.46
N ASP A 277 9.55 -6.47 -14.58
CA ASP A 277 8.73 -7.64 -14.86
C ASP A 277 7.71 -7.37 -15.99
N PHE A 278 7.02 -6.22 -15.93
CA PHE A 278 6.08 -5.77 -16.96
C PHE A 278 6.73 -5.37 -18.30
N HIS A 279 8.06 -5.28 -18.39
CA HIS A 279 8.79 -5.20 -19.67
C HIS A 279 9.31 -6.57 -20.13
N GLY A 280 9.57 -7.51 -19.21
CA GLY A 280 9.95 -8.89 -19.55
C GLY A 280 8.80 -9.74 -20.11
N HIS A 281 7.54 -9.39 -19.79
CA HIS A 281 6.37 -9.99 -20.43
C HIS A 281 6.19 -9.48 -21.86
N GLU A 282 6.70 -10.25 -22.83
CA GLU A 282 6.20 -10.26 -24.20
C GLU A 282 4.78 -10.85 -24.22
N LEU A 283 3.85 -10.16 -24.89
CA LEU A 283 2.41 -10.45 -24.99
C LEU A 283 1.97 -10.39 -26.45
#